data_AF-W1WX82-F1
#
_entry.id   AF-W1WX82-F1
#
_cell.length_a   1.000
_cell.length_b   1.000
_cell.length_c   1.000
_cell.angle_alpha   90.00
_cell.angle_beta   90.00
_cell.angle_gamma   90.00
#
_symmetry.space_group_name_H-M   'P 1'
#
loop_
_entity.id
_entity.type
_entity.pdbx_description
1 polymer ?
#
loop_
_entity_poly.entity_id
_entity_poly.type
_entity_poly.pdbx_seq_one_letter_code
_entity_poly.pdbx_strand_id
1 'polypeptide(L)'
;MATHFARGILTEGHLISVRLPSQCHQEARNIPPHRQSRFLASRGLLAELMFMLYGIGELPEIVTLPKGKPVFSDKNLPSFSISYAGNMVGVA
;
A
#
# COMPACT_ATOMS: atom_id res chain seq x y z
N MET A 1 -3.99 -5.75 -21.94
CA MET A 1 -3.11 -5.55 -20.76
C MET A 1 -3.94 -5.93 -19.55
N ALA A 2 -3.49 -6.91 -18.75
CA ALA A 2 -4.26 -7.36 -17.59
C ALA A 2 -4.01 -6.39 -16.42
N THR A 3 -5.06 -5.73 -15.93
CA THR A 3 -5.01 -4.96 -14.69
C THR A 3 -5.25 -5.93 -13.53
N HIS A 4 -4.25 -6.09 -12.66
CA HIS A 4 -4.39 -6.93 -11.47
C HIS A 4 -5.02 -6.10 -10.36
N PHE A 5 -5.88 -6.70 -9.55
CA PHE A 5 -6.58 -6.00 -8.48
C PHE A 5 -6.58 -6.84 -7.21
N ALA A 6 -6.32 -6.21 -6.08
CA ALA A 6 -6.46 -6.78 -4.76
C ALA A 6 -7.36 -5.89 -3.89
N ARG A 7 -8.14 -6.51 -3.01
CA ARG A 7 -8.95 -5.81 -2.01
C ARG A 7 -8.81 -6.43 -0.63
N GLY A 8 -8.90 -5.59 0.39
CA GLY A 8 -8.91 -5.99 1.79
C GLY A 8 -9.99 -5.27 2.59
N ILE A 9 -10.43 -5.88 3.68
CA ILE A 9 -11.33 -5.27 4.65
C ILE A 9 -10.50 -4.74 5.82
N LEU A 10 -10.70 -3.47 6.18
CA LEU A 10 -10.11 -2.82 7.32
C LEU A 10 -10.89 -3.24 8.57
N THR A 11 -10.40 -4.27 9.24
CA THR A 11 -10.90 -4.72 10.54
C THR A 11 -9.83 -4.43 11.59
N GLU A 12 -10.24 -3.99 12.79
CA GLU A 12 -9.31 -3.86 13.91
C GLU A 12 -8.62 -5.19 14.19
N GLY A 13 -7.31 -5.15 14.43
CA GLY A 13 -6.51 -6.36 14.69
C GLY A 13 -6.10 -7.17 13.45
N HIS A 14 -6.34 -6.69 12.23
CA HIS A 14 -5.82 -7.36 11.03
C HIS A 14 -4.28 -7.35 11.01
N LEU A 15 -3.68 -8.49 10.67
CA LEU A 15 -2.23 -8.63 10.60
C LEU A 15 -1.65 -7.71 9.54
N ILE A 16 -0.58 -7.00 9.90
CA ILE A 16 0.18 -6.19 8.96
C ILE A 16 1.10 -7.12 8.17
N SER A 17 1.17 -6.92 6.85
CA SER A 17 2.06 -7.68 5.98
C SER A 17 3.49 -7.67 6.51
N VAL A 18 4.14 -8.85 6.57
CA VAL A 18 5.55 -8.99 6.92
C VAL A 18 6.49 -8.35 5.91
N ARG A 19 5.96 -8.00 4.73
CA ARG A 19 6.67 -7.34 3.62
C ARG A 19 6.57 -5.83 3.69
N LEU A 20 5.95 -5.31 4.75
CA LEU A 20 5.84 -3.88 4.95
C LEU A 20 7.12 -3.34 5.61
N PRO A 21 7.81 -2.37 4.98
CA PRO A 21 9.00 -1.76 5.56
C PRO A 21 8.71 -1.09 6.89
N SER A 22 9.69 -1.08 7.79
CA SER A 22 9.61 -0.33 9.05
C SER A 22 9.35 1.16 8.84
N GLN A 23 9.80 1.71 7.71
CA GLN A 23 9.54 3.11 7.33
C GLN A 23 8.05 3.40 7.19
N CYS A 24 7.25 2.47 6.66
CA CYS A 24 5.79 2.65 6.59
C CYS A 24 5.18 2.74 7.99
N HIS A 25 5.69 1.99 8.98
CA HIS A 25 5.25 2.11 10.36
C HIS A 25 5.64 3.44 10.99
N GLN A 26 6.80 4.00 10.63
CA GLN A 26 7.24 5.31 11.10
C GLN A 26 6.39 6.42 10.48
N GLU A 27 6.15 6.37 9.17
CA GLU A 27 5.27 7.30 8.46
C GLU A 27 3.85 7.28 9.03
N ALA A 28 3.31 6.09 9.32
CA ALA A 28 1.99 5.96 9.92
C ALA A 28 1.87 6.70 11.25
N ARG A 29 2.91 6.74 12.10
CA ARG A 29 2.88 7.47 13.38
C ARG A 29 2.71 8.99 13.19
N ASN A 30 3.13 9.52 12.05
CA ASN A 30 3.04 10.94 11.71
C ASN A 30 1.69 11.31 11.04
N ILE A 31 0.83 10.32 10.79
CA ILE A 31 -0.49 10.50 10.19
C ILE A 31 -1.56 10.59 11.30
N PRO A 32 -2.66 11.37 11.13
CA PRO A 32 -3.75 11.39 12.10
C PRO A 32 -4.28 9.97 12.43
N PRO A 33 -4.57 9.64 13.71
CA PRO A 33 -4.91 8.29 14.16
C PRO A 33 -5.96 7.56 13.30
N HIS A 34 -7.03 8.27 12.94
CA HIS A 34 -8.13 7.75 12.11
C HIS A 34 -7.73 7.38 10.66
N ARG A 35 -6.54 7.77 10.21
CA ARG A 35 -5.99 7.46 8.87
C ARG A 35 -4.83 6.46 8.92
N GLN A 36 -4.25 6.20 10.10
CA GLN A 36 -3.07 5.32 10.22
C GLN A 36 -3.39 3.89 9.78
N SER A 37 -4.55 3.35 10.21
CA SER A 37 -5.01 2.02 9.83
C SER A 37 -5.18 1.87 8.32
N ARG A 38 -5.83 2.86 7.69
CA ARG A 38 -6.01 2.92 6.22
C ARG A 38 -4.66 2.95 5.50
N PHE A 39 -3.74 3.79 5.96
CA PHE A 39 -2.41 3.89 5.39
C PHE A 39 -1.68 2.55 5.44
N LEU A 40 -1.54 1.95 6.63
CA LEU A 40 -0.84 0.67 6.81
C LEU A 40 -1.48 -0.47 6.01
N ALA A 41 -2.81 -0.56 6.02
CA ALA A 41 -3.51 -1.61 5.29
C ALA A 41 -3.35 -1.47 3.78
N SER A 42 -3.42 -0.24 3.24
CA SER A 42 -3.20 -0.02 1.80
C SER A 42 -1.78 -0.38 1.36
N ARG A 43 -0.78 -0.05 2.19
CA ARG A 43 0.62 -0.37 1.93
C ARG A 43 0.87 -1.88 2.04
N GLY A 44 0.31 -2.53 3.05
CA GLY A 44 0.40 -3.98 3.22
C GLY A 44 -0.24 -4.74 2.06
N LEU A 45 -1.43 -4.32 1.62
CA LEU A 45 -2.11 -4.93 0.47
C LEU A 45 -1.30 -4.76 -0.83
N LEU A 46 -0.73 -3.58 -1.06
CA LEU A 46 0.16 -3.34 -2.19
C LEU A 46 1.44 -4.19 -2.09
N ALA A 47 1.98 -4.37 -0.88
CA ALA A 47 3.17 -5.19 -0.66
C ALA A 47 2.93 -6.66 -1.02
N GLU A 48 1.81 -7.22 -0.57
CA GLU A 48 1.43 -8.60 -0.94
C GLU A 48 1.14 -8.72 -2.43
N LEU A 49 0.51 -7.72 -3.06
CA LEU A 49 0.29 -7.73 -4.50
C LEU A 49 1.61 -7.70 -5.28
N MET A 50 2.57 -6.87 -4.87
CA MET A 50 3.90 -6.82 -5.49
C MET A 50 4.66 -8.14 -5.32
N PHE A 51 4.54 -8.78 -4.16
CA PHE A 51 5.12 -10.09 -3.93
C PHE A 51 4.48 -11.16 -4.83
N MET A 52 3.15 -11.22 -4.89
CA MET A 52 2.42 -12.22 -5.67
C MET A 52 2.67 -12.10 -7.17
N LEU A 53 2.82 -10.88 -7.71
CA LEU A 53 2.98 -10.65 -9.14
C LEU A 53 4.44 -10.62 -9.61
N TYR A 54 5.36 -10.13 -8.76
CA TYR A 54 6.73 -9.83 -9.15
C TYR A 54 7.79 -10.48 -8.25
N GLY A 55 7.40 -11.20 -7.20
CA GLY A 55 8.34 -11.83 -6.26
C GLY A 55 9.09 -10.85 -5.36
N ILE A 56 8.63 -9.60 -5.28
CA ILE A 56 9.29 -8.54 -4.51
C ILE A 56 9.04 -8.77 -3.01
N GLY A 57 10.10 -9.06 -2.25
CA GLY A 57 10.02 -9.48 -0.85
C GLY A 57 9.64 -8.39 0.16
N GLU A 58 9.78 -7.12 -0.22
CA GLU A 58 9.49 -5.95 0.62
C GLU A 58 8.91 -4.81 -0.24
N LEU A 59 7.93 -4.07 0.28
CA LEU A 59 7.27 -3.01 -0.49
C LEU A 59 8.30 -1.98 -1.00
N PRO A 60 8.37 -1.73 -2.32
CA PRO A 60 9.27 -0.73 -2.88
C PRO A 60 8.97 0.68 -2.36
N GLU A 61 9.98 1.54 -2.35
CA GLU A 61 9.86 2.92 -1.92
C GLU A 61 8.80 3.67 -2.75
N ILE A 62 7.93 4.42 -2.06
CA ILE A 62 6.85 5.19 -2.67
C ILE A 62 7.08 6.68 -2.40
N VAL A 63 7.16 7.45 -3.48
CA VAL A 63 7.26 8.91 -3.44
C VAL A 63 5.93 9.53 -3.85
N THR A 64 5.66 10.74 -3.34
CA THR A 64 4.45 11.50 -3.69
C THR A 64 4.82 12.60 -4.66
N LEU A 65 4.24 12.56 -5.87
CA LEU A 65 4.45 13.61 -6.87
C LEU A 65 3.78 14.93 -6.45
N PRO A 66 4.16 16.09 -7.04
CA PRO A 66 3.61 17.41 -6.68
C PRO A 66 2.07 17.52 -6.75
N LYS A 67 1.40 16.62 -7.47
CA LYS A 67 -0.07 16.52 -7.55
C LYS A 67 -0.69 15.57 -6.51
N GLY A 68 0.06 15.13 -5.51
CA GLY A 68 -0.39 14.20 -4.48
C GLY A 68 -0.51 12.74 -4.92
N LYS A 69 -0.14 12.40 -6.16
CA LYS A 69 -0.19 11.02 -6.66
C LYS A 69 0.99 10.21 -6.12
N PRO A 70 0.76 9.11 -5.37
CA PRO A 70 1.83 8.20 -4.98
C PRO A 70 2.29 7.37 -6.20
N VAL A 71 3.60 7.20 -6.32
CA VAL A 71 4.25 6.36 -7.34
C VAL A 71 5.45 5.66 -6.72
N PHE A 72 5.90 4.55 -7.30
CA PHE A 72 7.17 3.97 -6.90
C PHE A 72 8.34 4.89 -7.29
N SER A 73 9.37 4.92 -6.45
CA SER A 73 10.62 5.65 -6.70
C SER A 73 11.34 5.07 -7.94
N ASP A 74 11.35 3.73 -8.06
CA ASP A 74 11.83 3.03 -9.25
C ASP A 74 10.80 3.11 -10.40
N LYS A 75 11.22 3.71 -11.51
CA LYS A 75 10.40 3.95 -12.71
C LYS A 75 10.16 2.69 -13.54
N ASN A 76 10.90 1.61 -13.28
CA ASN A 76 10.74 0.33 -13.97
C ASN A 76 9.62 -0.53 -13.35
N LEU A 77 9.15 -0.16 -12.16
CA LEU A 77 8.04 -0.82 -11.50
C LEU A 77 6.69 -0.40 -12.11
N PRO A 78 5.66 -1.26 -12.04
CA PRO A 78 4.34 -0.94 -12.54
C PRO A 78 3.75 0.27 -11.82
N SER A 79 2.91 1.03 -12.53
CA SER A 79 2.05 1.99 -11.87
C SER A 79 1.05 1.28 -10.95
N PHE A 80 0.62 1.98 -9.91
CA PHE A 80 -0.44 1.51 -9.02
C PHE A 80 -1.39 2.65 -8.67
N SER A 81 -2.52 2.27 -8.10
CA SER A 81 -3.57 3.12 -7.57
C SER A 81 -4.10 2.52 -6.27
N ILE A 82 -4.61 3.39 -5.39
CA ILE A 82 -5.19 2.99 -4.11
C ILE A 82 -6.56 3.65 -4.00
N SER A 83 -7.57 2.86 -3.64
CA SER A 83 -8.94 3.33 -3.43
C SER A 83 -9.49 2.85 -2.09
N TYR A 84 -10.44 3.61 -1.55
CA TYR A 84 -11.12 3.28 -0.30
C TYR A 84 -12.63 3.39 -0.51
N ALA A 85 -13.38 2.42 0.01
CA ALA A 85 -14.84 2.42 -0.01
C ALA A 85 -15.35 1.91 1.35
N GLY A 86 -15.82 2.83 2.21
CA GLY A 86 -16.20 2.49 3.58
C GLY A 86 -15.01 1.95 4.39
N ASN A 87 -15.11 0.70 4.80
CA ASN A 87 -14.04 -0.05 5.46
C ASN A 87 -13.25 -0.95 4.49
N MET A 88 -13.44 -0.85 3.18
CA MET A 88 -12.63 -1.59 2.21
C MET A 88 -11.49 -0.74 1.67
N VAL A 89 -10.38 -1.41 1.34
CA VAL A 89 -9.25 -0.87 0.59
C VAL A 89 -9.06 -1.69 -0.69
N GLY A 90 -8.77 -1.02 -1.80
CA GLY A 90 -8.46 -1.62 -3.08
C GLY A 90 -7.12 -1.12 -3.63
N VAL A 91 -6.39 -1.98 -4.32
CA VAL A 91 -5.13 -1.68 -5.01
C VAL A 91 -5.18 -2.28 -6.41
N ALA A 92 -4.80 -1.49 -7.42
CA ALA A 92 -4.74 -1.90 -8.83
C ALA A 92 -3.56 -1.24 -9.55
#